data_AF-A0A7C1VZR0-F1
#
_entry.id   AF-A0A7C1VZR0-F1
#
_cell.length_a   1.000
_cell.length_b   1.000
_cell.length_c   1.000
_cell.angle_alpha   90.00
_cell.angle_beta   90.00
_cell.angle_gamma   90.00
#
_symmetry.space_group_name_H-M   'P 1'
#
loop_
_entity.id
_entity.type
_entity.pdbx_description
1 polymer ?
#
loop_
_entity_poly.entity_id
_entity_poly.type
_entity_poly.pdbx_seq_one_letter_code
_entity_poly.pdbx_strand_id
1 'polypeptide(L)'
;MKYKYQIGDWVSVSATVGFGVAKMKRKLFRTKCNPFNAQIVGATRKQLGIYHIDGDEGPCRLERTGSVLVWKVIRGVLNTPILVFSGDLKLIVCDERLPWLYSKDIYWSKSDREMMRDFANEIRVVKADLLRKQKHDFG
;
A
#
# COMPACT_ATOMS: atom_id res chain seq x y z
N MET A 1 -8.84 -1.67 -24.88
CA MET A 1 -7.66 -2.30 -24.22
C MET A 1 -8.15 -3.23 -23.12
N LYS A 2 -7.91 -4.54 -23.25
CA LYS A 2 -8.20 -5.51 -22.18
C LYS A 2 -7.03 -5.44 -21.19
N TYR A 3 -7.26 -5.05 -19.94
CA TYR A 3 -6.21 -5.05 -18.92
C TYR A 3 -5.64 -6.47 -18.77
N LYS A 4 -4.32 -6.59 -18.52
CA LYS A 4 -3.65 -7.88 -18.31
C LYS A 4 -4.22 -8.67 -17.12
N TYR A 5 -4.83 -7.97 -16.17
CA TYR A 5 -5.44 -8.52 -14.96
C TYR A 5 -6.86 -7.97 -14.77
N GLN A 6 -7.68 -8.71 -14.03
CA GLN A 6 -9.05 -8.38 -13.66
C GLN A 6 -9.25 -8.49 -12.14
N ILE A 7 -10.28 -7.81 -11.62
CA ILE A 7 -10.67 -7.98 -10.21
C ILE A 7 -11.16 -9.43 -10.02
N GLY A 8 -10.70 -10.07 -8.96
CA GLY A 8 -10.95 -11.48 -8.67
C GLY A 8 -9.79 -12.39 -9.07
N ASP A 9 -8.88 -11.94 -9.94
CA ASP A 9 -7.72 -12.74 -10.35
C ASP A 9 -6.81 -13.04 -9.16
N TRP A 10 -6.36 -14.29 -9.07
CA TRP A 10 -5.32 -14.71 -8.15
C TRP A 10 -3.94 -14.50 -8.75
N VAL A 11 -3.06 -13.87 -7.98
CA VAL A 11 -1.75 -13.42 -8.42
C VAL A 11 -0.69 -13.72 -7.38
N SER A 12 0.51 -14.04 -7.85
CA SER A 12 1.72 -14.07 -7.02
C SER A 12 2.35 -12.69 -7.03
N VAL A 13 2.67 -12.18 -5.84
CA VAL A 13 3.19 -10.83 -5.59
C VAL A 13 4.64 -10.94 -5.14
N SER A 14 5.54 -10.23 -5.83
CA SER A 14 6.99 -10.25 -5.53
C SER A 14 7.52 -8.94 -4.92
N ALA A 15 6.72 -7.88 -4.93
CA ALA A 15 7.03 -6.62 -4.28
C ALA A 15 5.76 -5.85 -3.95
N THR A 16 5.82 -5.00 -2.93
CA THR A 16 4.75 -4.10 -2.52
C THR A 16 5.12 -2.65 -2.75
N VAL A 17 4.11 -1.78 -2.81
CA VAL A 17 4.25 -0.36 -3.08
C VAL A 17 3.72 0.46 -1.90
N GLY A 18 4.57 1.32 -1.36
CA GLY A 18 4.23 2.34 -0.37
C GLY A 18 4.30 3.76 -0.97
N PHE A 19 3.62 4.70 -0.31
CA PHE A 19 3.67 6.12 -0.64
C PHE A 19 4.10 6.90 0.59
N GLY A 20 5.07 7.79 0.42
CA GLY A 20 5.49 8.71 1.47
C GLY A 20 5.90 10.05 0.89
N VAL A 21 6.22 11.00 1.77
CA VAL A 21 6.70 12.33 1.38
C VAL A 21 8.14 12.46 1.82
N ALA A 22 9.02 12.82 0.89
CA ALA A 22 10.43 13.08 1.19
C ALA A 22 10.89 14.34 0.45
N LYS A 23 11.41 15.33 1.19
CA LYS A 23 11.79 16.65 0.66
C LYS A 23 10.66 17.27 -0.18
N MET A 24 9.45 17.31 0.38
CA MET A 24 8.22 17.81 -0.27
C MET A 24 7.76 17.05 -1.52
N LYS A 25 8.48 16.04 -1.99
CA LYS A 25 8.06 15.22 -3.13
C LYS A 25 7.31 14.00 -2.63
N ARG A 26 6.14 13.72 -3.21
CA ARG A 26 5.48 12.43 -3.00
C ARG A 26 6.31 11.36 -3.73
N LYS A 27 6.96 10.52 -2.96
CA LYS A 27 7.78 9.42 -3.45
C LYS A 27 7.04 8.10 -3.32
N LEU A 28 7.40 7.20 -4.21
CA LEU A 28 6.94 5.83 -4.23
C LEU A 28 8.08 4.94 -3.76
N PHE A 29 7.77 4.05 -2.83
CA PHE A 29 8.72 3.11 -2.27
C PHE A 29 8.30 1.72 -2.70
N ARG A 30 9.21 1.00 -3.36
CA ARG A 30 9.01 -0.39 -3.74
C ARG A 30 9.81 -1.27 -2.80
N THR A 31 9.11 -2.15 -2.10
CA THR A 31 9.73 -3.09 -1.15
C THR A 31 9.62 -4.49 -1.73
N LYS A 32 10.76 -5.08 -2.09
CA LYS A 32 10.79 -6.50 -2.49
C LYS A 32 10.39 -7.36 -1.30
N CYS A 33 9.63 -8.41 -1.54
CA CYS A 33 9.18 -9.33 -0.52
C CYS A 33 9.34 -10.78 -0.98
N ASN A 34 9.30 -11.72 -0.05
CA ASN A 34 9.15 -13.13 -0.41
C ASN A 34 7.82 -13.29 -1.18
N PRO A 35 7.81 -14.03 -2.32
CA PRO A 35 6.60 -14.16 -3.12
C PRO A 35 5.44 -14.74 -2.32
N PHE A 36 4.27 -14.13 -2.45
CA PHE A 36 3.04 -14.61 -1.80
C PHE A 36 1.85 -14.52 -2.73
N ASN A 37 0.83 -15.36 -2.47
CA ASN A 37 -0.40 -15.39 -3.26
C ASN A 37 -1.43 -14.41 -2.68
N ALA A 38 -2.13 -13.71 -3.56
CA ALA A 38 -3.13 -12.72 -3.21
C ALA A 38 -4.22 -12.64 -4.28
N GLN A 39 -5.37 -12.09 -3.92
CA GLN A 39 -6.45 -11.81 -4.88
C GLN A 39 -6.48 -10.32 -5.22
N ILE A 40 -6.64 -9.98 -6.50
CA ILE A 40 -6.88 -8.60 -6.92
C ILE A 40 -8.29 -8.18 -6.50
N VAL A 41 -8.38 -7.09 -5.74
CA VAL A 41 -9.66 -6.52 -5.27
C VAL A 41 -9.95 -5.15 -5.88
N GLY A 42 -9.03 -4.59 -6.65
CA GLY A 42 -9.24 -3.33 -7.34
C GLY A 42 -7.97 -2.76 -7.97
N ALA A 43 -8.13 -1.60 -8.57
CA ALA A 43 -7.02 -0.79 -9.06
C ALA A 43 -7.29 0.67 -8.72
N THR A 44 -6.23 1.45 -8.51
CA THR A 44 -6.36 2.89 -8.27
C THR A 44 -5.17 3.63 -8.87
N ARG A 45 -5.40 4.86 -9.33
CA ARG A 45 -4.32 5.75 -9.73
C ARG A 45 -3.86 6.56 -8.53
N LYS A 46 -2.56 6.58 -8.30
CA LYS A 46 -1.92 7.42 -7.28
C LYS A 46 -1.20 8.56 -7.97
N GLN A 47 -1.51 9.78 -7.54
CA GLN A 47 -0.92 10.99 -8.07
C GLN A 47 0.48 11.16 -7.49
N LEU A 48 1.45 11.40 -8.37
CA LEU A 48 2.81 11.82 -8.02
C LEU A 48 2.91 13.34 -8.17
N GLY A 49 3.80 13.95 -7.42
CA GLY A 49 3.92 15.40 -7.45
C GLY A 49 4.83 15.97 -6.39
N ILE A 50 4.92 17.29 -6.42
CA ILE A 50 5.66 18.11 -5.46
C ILE A 50 4.62 18.88 -4.65
N TYR A 51 4.69 18.76 -3.33
CA TYR A 51 3.90 19.57 -2.44
C TYR A 51 4.51 20.96 -2.34
N HIS A 52 3.69 21.97 -2.57
CA HIS A 52 4.04 23.37 -2.27
C HIS A 52 3.44 23.74 -0.93
N ILE A 53 4.23 24.49 -0.16
CA ILE A 53 3.78 25.14 1.07
C ILE A 53 3.47 26.58 0.65
N ASP A 54 2.22 27.00 0.83
CA ASP A 54 1.84 28.39 0.65
C ASP A 54 1.68 28.97 2.07
N GLY A 55 2.65 29.79 2.52
CA GLY A 55 2.66 30.36 3.87
C GLY A 55 3.13 29.42 4.98
N ASP A 56 2.72 29.69 6.23
CA ASP A 56 3.20 28.96 7.42
C ASP A 56 2.38 27.71 7.78
N GLU A 57 1.30 27.40 7.05
CA GLU A 57 0.30 26.38 7.42
C GLU A 57 0.54 24.96 6.83
N GLY A 58 1.73 24.69 6.27
CA GLY A 58 2.09 23.38 5.74
C GLY A 58 1.67 23.14 4.28
N PRO A 59 1.72 21.88 3.78
CA PRO A 59 1.57 21.61 2.35
C PRO A 59 0.13 21.82 1.86
N CYS A 60 -0.14 22.98 1.24
CA CYS A 60 -1.48 23.39 0.79
C CYS A 60 -1.86 22.80 -0.58
N ARG A 61 -0.89 22.52 -1.47
CA ARG A 61 -1.18 22.02 -2.83
C ARG A 61 -0.16 21.01 -3.33
N LEU A 62 -0.63 20.00 -4.06
CA LEU A 62 0.21 19.04 -4.79
C LEU A 62 0.26 19.44 -6.27
N GLU A 63 1.39 19.97 -6.71
CA GLU A 63 1.67 20.10 -8.14
C GLU A 63 1.87 18.71 -8.73
N ARG A 64 0.94 18.29 -9.58
CA ARG A 64 0.93 16.95 -10.16
C ARG A 64 1.97 16.86 -11.26
N THR A 65 2.95 15.99 -11.08
CA THR A 65 3.96 15.68 -12.10
C THR A 65 3.65 14.38 -12.84
N GLY A 66 2.74 13.57 -12.31
CA GLY A 66 2.33 12.33 -12.98
C GLY A 66 1.28 11.55 -12.21
N SER A 67 0.89 10.40 -12.77
CA SER A 67 0.03 9.43 -12.11
C SER A 67 0.51 8.02 -12.41
N VAL A 68 0.42 7.13 -11.43
CA VAL A 68 0.76 5.73 -11.62
C VAL A 68 -0.41 4.84 -11.23
N LEU A 69 -0.71 3.86 -12.07
CA LEU A 69 -1.71 2.83 -11.78
C LEU A 69 -1.09 1.78 -10.86
N VAL A 70 -1.75 1.55 -9.73
CA VAL A 70 -1.40 0.47 -8.79
C VAL A 70 -2.59 -0.46 -8.62
N TRP A 71 -2.31 -1.75 -8.53
CA TRP A 71 -3.27 -2.79 -8.20
C TRP A 71 -3.42 -2.91 -6.69
N LYS A 72 -4.64 -3.18 -6.24
CA LYS A 72 -4.98 -3.48 -4.85
C LYS A 72 -5.15 -4.98 -4.74
N VAL A 73 -4.41 -5.61 -3.84
CA VAL A 73 -4.47 -7.05 -3.59
C VAL A 73 -4.69 -7.34 -2.11
N ILE A 74 -5.37 -8.43 -1.79
CA ILE A 74 -5.52 -8.93 -0.42
C ILE A 74 -4.91 -10.32 -0.30
N ARG A 75 -4.20 -10.55 0.81
CA ARG A 75 -3.71 -11.87 1.19
C ARG A 75 -4.73 -12.46 2.17
N GLY A 76 -5.56 -13.39 1.70
CA GLY A 76 -6.65 -13.97 2.52
C GLY A 76 -7.70 -12.92 2.93
N VAL A 77 -8.31 -13.07 4.11
CA VAL A 77 -9.46 -12.26 4.60
C VAL A 77 -9.05 -10.88 5.15
N LEU A 78 -7.79 -10.45 5.01
CA LEU A 78 -7.39 -9.12 5.48
C LEU A 78 -8.17 -8.00 4.76
N ASN A 79 -8.87 -7.16 5.52
CA ASN A 79 -9.63 -6.02 5.02
C ASN A 79 -8.79 -4.85 4.49
N THR A 80 -7.46 -4.88 4.62
CA THR A 80 -6.58 -3.79 4.16
C THR A 80 -5.86 -4.18 2.87
N PRO A 81 -6.21 -3.57 1.71
CA PRO A 81 -5.56 -3.88 0.45
C PRO A 81 -4.11 -3.39 0.40
N ILE A 82 -3.22 -4.27 -0.04
CA ILE A 82 -1.82 -3.99 -0.34
C ILE A 82 -1.73 -3.45 -1.77
N LEU A 83 -0.86 -2.46 -1.98
CA LEU A 83 -0.66 -1.86 -3.30
C LEU A 83 0.52 -2.52 -4.02
N VAL A 84 0.34 -2.81 -5.31
CA VAL A 84 1.33 -3.54 -6.12
C VAL A 84 1.36 -2.99 -7.54
N PHE A 85 2.53 -2.99 -8.19
CA PHE A 85 2.62 -2.65 -9.61
C PHE A 85 2.30 -3.82 -10.52
N SER A 86 1.86 -3.52 -11.74
CA SER A 86 1.57 -4.54 -12.76
C SER A 86 2.76 -5.45 -13.07
N GLY A 87 4.00 -4.93 -12.98
CA GLY A 87 5.23 -5.70 -13.21
C GLY A 87 5.60 -6.64 -12.06
N ASP A 88 4.98 -6.46 -10.89
CA ASP A 88 5.28 -7.23 -9.67
C ASP A 88 4.25 -8.34 -9.42
N LEU A 89 3.24 -8.42 -10.30
CA LEU A 89 2.20 -9.44 -10.34
C LEU A 89 2.54 -10.50 -11.38
N LYS A 90 2.28 -11.77 -11.02
CA LYS A 90 2.24 -12.89 -11.95
C LYS A 90 0.91 -13.61 -11.78
N LEU A 91 0.15 -13.77 -12.86
CA LEU A 91 -1.13 -14.50 -12.82
C LEU A 91 -0.87 -15.94 -12.37
N ILE A 92 -1.63 -16.40 -11.39
CA ILE A 92 -1.61 -17.81 -10.98
C ILE A 92 -2.63 -18.53 -11.84
N VAL A 93 -2.13 -19.32 -12.78
CA VAL A 93 -2.94 -20.17 -13.64
C VAL A 93 -3.02 -21.54 -12.98
N CYS A 94 -3.91 -21.73 -11.97
CA CYS A 94 -4.54 -23.03 -11.66
C CYS A 94 -5.37 -23.12 -10.36
N ASP A 95 -6.35 -24.02 -10.47
CA ASP A 95 -7.19 -24.79 -9.53
C ASP A 95 -8.17 -24.04 -8.60
N GLU A 96 -9.45 -24.42 -8.69
CA GLU A 96 -10.64 -23.86 -8.02
C GLU A 96 -10.56 -23.88 -6.48
N ARG A 97 -9.47 -24.44 -5.94
CA ARG A 97 -9.18 -24.61 -4.51
C ARG A 97 -8.54 -23.39 -3.85
N LEU A 98 -7.95 -22.46 -4.61
CA LEU A 98 -7.28 -21.27 -4.03
C LEU A 98 -8.21 -20.41 -3.15
N PRO A 99 -9.44 -20.07 -3.58
CA PRO A 99 -10.40 -19.39 -2.71
C PRO A 99 -10.66 -20.12 -1.39
N TRP A 100 -10.70 -21.47 -1.44
CA TRP A 100 -10.96 -22.34 -0.29
C TRP A 100 -9.75 -22.51 0.64
N LEU A 101 -8.53 -22.44 0.09
CA LEU A 101 -7.29 -22.60 0.86
C LEU A 101 -6.97 -21.36 1.71
N TYR A 102 -7.34 -20.18 1.22
CA TYR A 102 -7.06 -18.89 1.86
C TYR A 102 -8.28 -18.28 2.57
N SER A 103 -9.43 -18.98 2.60
CA SER A 103 -10.59 -18.68 3.43
C SER A 103 -10.53 -19.31 4.83
N LYS A 104 -9.61 -20.26 5.06
CA LYS A 104 -9.38 -20.85 6.38
C LYS A 104 -8.43 -19.99 7.20
N ASP A 105 -8.74 -19.81 8.48
CA ASP A 105 -7.96 -19.02 9.45
C ASP A 105 -6.46 -19.34 9.38
N ILE A 106 -5.68 -18.38 8.88
CA ILE A 106 -4.23 -18.54 8.74
C ILE A 106 -3.57 -18.21 10.07
N TYR A 107 -2.89 -19.19 10.66
CA TYR A 107 -1.99 -18.97 11.79
C TYR A 107 -0.81 -18.08 11.38
N TRP A 108 -0.76 -16.86 11.92
CA TRP A 108 0.34 -15.92 11.68
C TRP A 108 1.64 -16.40 12.32
N SER A 109 2.73 -16.40 11.54
CA SER A 109 4.09 -16.62 12.04
C SER A 109 4.51 -15.48 12.98
N LYS A 110 5.50 -15.72 13.84
CA LYS A 110 5.98 -14.71 14.81
C LYS A 110 6.54 -13.46 14.11
N SER A 111 7.26 -13.64 13.00
CA SER A 111 7.84 -12.53 12.23
C SER A 111 6.78 -11.65 11.56
N ASP A 112 5.70 -12.24 11.05
CA ASP A 112 4.60 -11.47 10.44
C ASP A 112 3.89 -10.61 11.50
N ARG A 113 3.74 -11.12 12.73
CA ARG A 113 3.16 -10.37 13.86
C ARG A 113 4.06 -9.23 14.31
N GLU A 114 5.37 -9.43 14.31
CA GLU A 114 6.35 -8.39 14.67
C GLU A 114 6.36 -7.27 13.62
N MET A 115 6.41 -7.62 12.32
CA MET A 115 6.33 -6.63 11.23
C MET A 115 5.04 -5.80 11.29
N MET A 116 3.90 -6.43 11.62
CA MET A 116 2.64 -5.70 11.80
C MET A 116 2.65 -4.78 13.02
N ARG A 117 3.32 -5.19 14.11
CA ARG A 117 3.46 -4.38 15.32
C ARG A 117 4.32 -3.14 15.05
N ASP A 118 5.42 -3.31 14.32
CA ASP A 118 6.32 -2.21 13.96
C ASP A 118 5.60 -1.21 13.05
N PHE A 119 4.87 -1.69 12.05
CA PHE A 119 4.06 -0.85 11.17
C PHE A 119 2.97 -0.07 11.93
N ALA A 120 2.29 -0.71 12.89
CA ALA A 120 1.30 -0.05 13.73
C ALA A 120 1.93 1.02 14.66
N ASN A 121 3.14 0.78 15.14
CA ASN A 121 3.89 1.73 15.96
C ASN A 121 4.35 2.93 15.14
N GLU A 122 4.85 2.75 13.92
CA GLU A 122 5.20 3.85 13.02
C GLU A 122 4.00 4.75 12.73
N ILE A 123 2.82 4.18 12.48
CA ILE A 123 1.57 4.94 12.29
C ILE A 123 1.20 5.72 13.55
N ARG A 124 1.37 5.14 14.74
CA ARG A 124 1.12 5.82 16.02
C ARG A 124 2.07 6.98 16.25
N VAL A 125 3.35 6.82 15.96
CA VAL A 125 4.36 7.87 16.10
C VAL A 125 4.05 9.04 15.16
N VAL A 126 3.74 8.76 13.89
CA VAL A 126 3.35 9.80 12.92
C VAL A 126 2.10 10.55 13.38
N LYS A 127 1.10 9.83 13.93
CA LYS A 127 -0.12 10.45 14.45
C LYS A 127 0.13 11.30 15.71
N ALA A 128 1.01 10.86 16.59
CA ALA A 128 1.37 11.59 17.80
C ALA A 128 2.18 12.86 17.48
N ASP A 129 3.09 12.81 16.52
CA ASP A 129 3.87 13.97 16.08
C ASP A 129 3.01 15.02 15.38
N LEU A 130 2.02 14.60 14.60
CA LEU A 130 1.02 15.50 14.02
C LEU A 130 0.17 16.21 15.09
N LEU A 131 -0.24 15.48 16.14
CA LEU A 131 -1.03 16.05 17.24
C LEU A 131 -0.21 16.98 18.16
N ARG A 132 1.09 16.70 18.37
CA ARG A 132 1.98 17.57 19.14
C ARG A 132 2.25 18.88 18.40
N LYS A 133 2.44 18.83 17.08
CA LYS A 133 2.59 20.04 16.26
C LYS A 133 1.34 20.92 16.31
N GLN A 134 0.15 20.31 16.17
CA GLN A 134 -1.11 21.05 16.32
C GLN A 134 -1.27 21.74 17.69
N LYS A 135 -0.77 21.18 18.79
CA LYS A 135 -0.86 21.83 20.11
C LYS A 135 0.11 23.00 20.30
N HIS A 136 1.21 23.04 19.54
CA HIS A 136 2.23 24.08 19.68
C HIS A 136 1.90 25.35 18.88
N ASP A 137 0.94 25.27 17.95
CA ASP A 137 0.50 26.37 17.09
C ASP A 137 -0.72 27.14 17.65
N PHE A 138 -1.29 26.69 18.78
CA PHE A 138 -2.42 27.35 19.47
C PHE A 138 -2.05 27.84 20.89
N GLY A 139 -0.76 27.87 21.25
CA GLY A 139 -0.26 28.27 22.56
C GLY A 139 0.56 29.55 22.52
#